data_AF-A0A016RUQ8-F1
#
_entry.id   AF-A0A016RUQ8-F1
#
_cell.length_a   1.000
_cell.length_b   1.000
_cell.length_c   1.000
_cell.angle_alpha   90.00
_cell.angle_beta   90.00
_cell.angle_gamma   90.00
#
_symmetry.space_group_name_H-M   'P 1'
#
loop_
_entity.id
_entity.type
_entity.pdbx_description
1 polymer ?
#
loop_
_entity_poly.entity_id
_entity_poly.type
_entity_poly.pdbx_seq_one_letter_code
_entity_poly.pdbx_strand_id
1 'polypeptide(L)'
;MGFSHGITFTVVIPSFRALGGGWRQAGVLAAAAHVALDNAEATIRKDHANAQKLASGINAITPDNLKNVIHATETGLTNMVMLICSNGISPSQVQKFFQSNGVLVMVFDATRIRIVLNWGVKESDIDEVLNVYSRFIDSIFKN
;
A
#
# COMPACT_ATOMS: atom_id res chain seq x y z
N MET A 1 -16.58 59.22 -15.02
CA MET A 1 -15.32 58.88 -14.32
C MET A 1 -15.62 57.73 -13.36
N GLY A 2 -15.26 56.49 -13.71
CA GLY A 2 -15.50 55.31 -12.90
C GLY A 2 -14.17 54.68 -12.48
N PHE A 3 -13.90 54.62 -11.18
CA PHE A 3 -12.72 53.97 -10.61
C PHE A 3 -13.01 52.49 -10.36
N SER A 4 -12.39 51.61 -11.16
CA SER A 4 -12.32 50.17 -10.92
C SER A 4 -11.27 49.90 -9.84
N HIS A 5 -11.68 49.38 -8.68
CA HIS A 5 -10.77 48.89 -7.65
C HIS A 5 -10.60 47.38 -7.82
N GLY A 6 -9.47 46.97 -8.42
CA GLY A 6 -9.05 45.57 -8.45
C GLY A 6 -8.52 45.14 -7.09
N ILE A 7 -9.25 44.28 -6.38
CA ILE A 7 -8.79 43.64 -5.14
C ILE A 7 -7.80 42.54 -5.54
N THR A 8 -6.52 42.73 -5.22
CA THR A 8 -5.50 41.70 -5.39
C THR A 8 -5.44 40.85 -4.13
N PHE A 9 -5.86 39.59 -4.21
CA PHE A 9 -5.69 38.63 -3.13
C PHE A 9 -4.24 38.13 -3.13
N THR A 10 -3.45 38.54 -2.13
CA THR A 10 -2.12 37.96 -1.88
C THR A 10 -2.30 36.74 -0.98
N VAL A 11 -2.06 35.54 -1.52
CA VAL A 11 -1.94 34.33 -0.71
C VAL A 11 -0.57 34.37 -0.02
N VAL A 12 -0.54 34.56 1.30
CA VAL A 12 0.68 34.47 2.10
C VAL A 12 0.92 32.99 2.43
N ILE A 13 1.88 32.36 1.76
CA ILE A 13 2.35 31.03 2.15
C ILE A 13 3.44 31.22 3.24
N PRO A 14 3.24 30.71 4.47
CA PRO A 14 4.22 30.85 5.54
C PRO A 14 5.52 30.12 5.19
N SER A 15 6.66 30.70 5.58
CA SER A 15 7.96 30.05 5.40
C SER A 15 8.05 28.74 6.19
N PHE A 16 8.83 27.76 5.71
CA PHE A 16 9.08 26.51 6.47
C PHE A 16 9.61 26.76 7.88
N ARG A 17 10.32 27.88 8.11
CA ARG A 17 10.74 28.31 9.45
C ARG A 17 9.55 28.71 10.32
N ALA A 18 8.60 29.47 9.77
CA ALA A 18 7.38 29.85 10.48
C ALA A 18 6.48 28.65 10.79
N LEU A 19 6.52 27.61 9.94
CA LEU A 19 5.85 26.32 10.18
C LEU A 19 6.62 25.38 11.14
N GLY A 20 7.80 25.78 11.61
CA GLY A 20 8.62 25.00 12.56
C GLY A 20 9.59 23.98 11.95
N GLY A 21 9.76 23.95 10.63
CA GLY A 21 10.67 23.03 9.91
C GLY A 21 12.16 23.44 9.90
N GLY A 22 12.53 24.53 10.57
CA GLY A 22 13.90 25.04 10.65
C GLY A 22 14.78 24.32 11.67
N TRP A 23 15.03 23.02 11.50
CA TRP A 23 15.80 22.20 12.45
C TRP A 23 17.30 22.52 12.46
N ARG A 24 17.92 22.55 13.64
CA ARG A 24 19.34 22.94 13.81
C ARG A 24 20.34 21.80 13.64
N GLN A 25 19.93 20.55 13.85
CA GLN A 25 20.79 19.35 13.75
C GLN A 25 20.22 18.32 12.75
N ALA A 26 19.65 18.81 11.65
CA ALA A 26 19.04 17.96 10.62
C ALA A 26 20.04 17.04 9.88
N GLY A 27 21.35 17.24 10.06
CA GLY A 27 22.39 16.47 9.39
C GLY A 27 22.30 14.95 9.63
N VAL A 28 21.84 14.52 10.81
CA VAL A 28 21.67 13.09 11.12
C VAL A 28 20.58 12.46 10.25
N LEU A 29 19.46 13.17 10.04
CA LEU A 29 18.39 12.73 9.15
C LEU A 29 18.78 12.83 7.67
N ALA A 30 19.54 13.88 7.32
CA ALA A 30 20.09 14.03 5.97
C ALA A 30 21.04 12.89 5.60
N ALA A 31 21.86 12.40 6.53
CA ALA A 31 22.73 11.26 6.31
C ALA A 31 21.95 9.97 6.02
N ALA A 32 20.88 9.70 6.79
CA ALA A 32 19.99 8.56 6.52
C ALA A 32 19.26 8.70 5.16
N ALA A 33 18.81 9.91 4.82
CA ALA A 33 18.18 10.18 3.52
C ALA A 33 19.15 9.98 2.36
N HIS A 34 20.43 10.33 2.51
CA HIS A 34 21.45 10.08 1.48
C HIS A 34 21.57 8.59 1.17
N VAL A 35 21.70 7.74 2.20
CA VAL A 35 21.76 6.28 2.02
C VAL A 35 20.47 5.75 1.37
N ALA A 36 19.32 6.30 1.75
CA ALA A 36 18.04 5.91 1.16
C ALA A 36 17.98 6.28 -0.33
N LEU A 37 18.47 7.46 -0.71
CA LEU A 37 18.50 7.93 -2.10
C LEU A 37 19.44 7.10 -2.97
N ASP A 38 20.62 6.74 -2.47
CA ASP A 38 21.59 5.91 -3.20
C ASP A 38 21.01 4.54 -3.58
N ASN A 39 20.11 3.99 -2.75
CA ASN A 39 19.51 2.67 -2.95
C ASN A 39 18.05 2.74 -3.45
N ALA A 40 17.50 3.93 -3.69
CA ALA A 40 16.07 4.12 -3.91
C ALA A 40 15.58 3.38 -5.16
N GLU A 41 16.28 3.51 -6.28
CA GLU A 41 15.86 2.90 -7.55
C GLU A 41 15.77 1.37 -7.46
N ALA A 42 16.82 0.74 -6.92
CA ALA A 42 16.87 -0.72 -6.76
C ALA A 42 15.75 -1.22 -5.82
N THR A 43 15.52 -0.49 -4.73
CA THR A 43 14.48 -0.82 -3.74
C THR A 43 13.08 -0.68 -4.33
N ILE A 44 12.78 0.43 -5.00
CA ILE A 44 11.48 0.67 -5.66
C ILE A 44 11.22 -0.40 -6.72
N ARG A 45 12.22 -0.74 -7.54
CA ARG A 45 12.09 -1.78 -8.56
C ARG A 45 11.78 -3.14 -7.95
N LYS A 46 12.44 -3.48 -6.84
CA LYS A 46 12.18 -4.72 -6.09
C LYS A 46 10.77 -4.73 -5.50
N ASP A 47 10.33 -3.63 -4.91
CA ASP A 47 8.98 -3.50 -4.34
C ASP A 47 7.91 -3.67 -5.43
N HIS A 48 8.14 -3.12 -6.63
CA HIS A 48 7.24 -3.31 -7.78
C HIS A 48 7.20 -4.77 -8.25
N ALA A 49 8.36 -5.44 -8.34
CA ALA A 49 8.42 -6.85 -8.70
C ALA A 49 7.70 -7.74 -7.67
N ASN A 50 7.89 -7.45 -6.39
CA ASN A 50 7.18 -8.14 -5.30
C ASN A 50 5.67 -7.90 -5.35
N ALA A 51 5.22 -6.68 -5.69
CA ALA A 51 3.79 -6.36 -5.81
C ALA A 51 3.16 -7.14 -6.96
N GLN A 52 3.85 -7.24 -8.09
CA GLN A 52 3.43 -8.05 -9.22
C GLN A 52 3.35 -9.53 -8.84
N LYS A 53 4.39 -10.08 -8.18
CA LYS A 53 4.42 -11.47 -7.72
C LYS A 53 3.24 -11.77 -6.78
N LEU A 54 2.99 -10.88 -5.81
CA LEU A 54 1.88 -11.02 -4.86
C LEU A 54 0.52 -10.97 -5.57
N ALA A 55 0.28 -9.98 -6.42
CA ALA A 55 -1.00 -9.82 -7.11
C ALA A 55 -1.31 -11.02 -8.01
N SER A 56 -0.34 -11.44 -8.83
CA SER A 56 -0.50 -12.60 -9.71
C SER A 56 -0.62 -13.90 -8.92
N GLY A 57 0.12 -14.05 -7.82
CA GLY A 57 0.00 -15.21 -6.92
C GLY A 57 -1.38 -15.31 -6.28
N ILE A 58 -1.94 -14.20 -5.78
CA ILE A 58 -3.30 -14.15 -5.25
C ILE A 58 -4.29 -14.65 -6.31
N ASN A 59 -4.26 -14.06 -7.51
CA ASN A 59 -5.21 -14.39 -8.57
C ASN A 59 -5.06 -15.83 -9.09
N ALA A 60 -3.84 -16.38 -9.06
CA ALA A 60 -3.57 -17.77 -9.43
C ALA A 60 -4.09 -18.76 -8.38
N ILE A 61 -4.00 -18.42 -7.10
CA ILE A 61 -4.53 -19.25 -6.00
C ILE A 61 -6.06 -19.17 -5.95
N THR A 62 -6.66 -18.04 -6.31
CA THR A 62 -8.12 -17.87 -6.32
C THR A 62 -8.79 -18.82 -7.32
N PRO A 63 -9.69 -19.71 -6.86
CA PRO A 63 -10.47 -20.57 -7.75
C PRO A 63 -11.39 -19.76 -8.67
N ASP A 64 -11.64 -20.29 -9.88
CA ASP A 64 -12.38 -19.55 -10.93
C ASP A 64 -13.77 -19.08 -10.48
N ASN A 65 -14.46 -19.86 -9.66
CA ASN A 65 -15.78 -19.51 -9.11
C ASN A 65 -15.75 -18.36 -8.08
N LEU A 66 -14.58 -18.04 -7.53
CA LEU A 66 -14.39 -16.98 -6.53
C LEU A 66 -13.72 -15.72 -7.09
N LYS A 67 -13.25 -15.71 -8.35
CA LYS A 67 -12.59 -14.53 -8.94
C LYS A 67 -13.47 -13.27 -8.94
N ASN A 68 -14.79 -13.41 -9.05
CA ASN A 68 -15.72 -12.28 -8.95
C ASN A 68 -15.95 -11.80 -7.50
N VAL A 69 -15.58 -12.62 -6.52
CA VAL A 69 -15.79 -12.40 -5.08
C VAL A 69 -14.53 -11.83 -4.44
N ILE A 70 -13.36 -12.36 -4.79
CA ILE A 70 -12.08 -11.93 -4.24
C ILE A 70 -10.98 -12.02 -5.30
N HIS A 71 -10.29 -10.92 -5.57
CA HIS A 71 -9.18 -10.86 -6.53
C HIS A 71 -8.29 -9.65 -6.28
N ALA A 72 -7.04 -9.72 -6.74
CA ALA A 72 -6.10 -8.61 -6.71
C ALA A 72 -6.09 -7.85 -8.04
N THR A 73 -5.92 -6.52 -7.98
CA THR A 73 -5.66 -5.70 -9.18
C THR A 73 -4.27 -5.99 -9.72
N GLU A 74 -4.13 -6.16 -11.04
CA GLU A 74 -2.82 -6.43 -11.69
C GLU A 74 -2.27 -5.26 -12.51
N THR A 75 -3.08 -4.24 -12.78
CA THR A 75 -2.71 -3.12 -13.65
C THR A 75 -2.19 -1.94 -12.83
N GLY A 76 -1.12 -1.30 -13.30
CA GLY A 76 -0.60 -0.07 -12.70
C GLY A 76 0.03 -0.28 -11.31
N LEU A 77 0.54 -1.48 -11.06
CA LEU A 77 1.17 -1.82 -9.78
C LEU A 77 2.48 -1.04 -9.61
N THR A 78 2.56 -0.37 -8.47
CA THR A 78 3.81 0.16 -7.90
C THR A 78 4.18 -0.74 -6.73
N ASN A 79 4.27 -0.23 -5.50
CA ASN A 79 4.49 -1.03 -4.29
C ASN A 79 3.20 -1.41 -3.56
N MET A 80 2.03 -1.19 -4.17
CA MET A 80 0.73 -1.41 -3.54
C MET A 80 -0.10 -2.41 -4.35
N VAL A 81 -0.71 -3.37 -3.66
CA VAL A 81 -1.69 -4.30 -4.21
C VAL A 81 -3.04 -4.06 -3.56
N MET A 82 -4.06 -3.87 -4.38
CA MET A 82 -5.44 -3.76 -3.92
C MET A 82 -6.12 -5.13 -4.04
N LEU A 83 -6.49 -5.71 -2.90
CA LEU A 83 -7.30 -6.91 -2.83
C LEU A 83 -8.77 -6.50 -2.71
N ILE A 84 -9.54 -6.82 -3.74
CA ILE A 84 -10.97 -6.52 -3.83
C ILE A 84 -11.73 -7.68 -3.20
N CYS A 85 -12.70 -7.37 -2.35
CA CYS A 85 -13.57 -8.29 -1.65
C CYS A 85 -15.03 -7.90 -1.92
N SER A 86 -15.88 -8.87 -2.21
CA SER A 86 -17.31 -8.68 -2.45
C SER A 86 -18.11 -9.90 -1.98
N ASN A 87 -19.43 -9.88 -2.18
CA ASN A 87 -20.34 -11.02 -2.06
C ASN A 87 -20.11 -11.91 -0.83
N GLY A 88 -20.17 -11.33 0.37
CA GLY A 88 -20.08 -12.07 1.63
C GLY A 88 -18.66 -12.20 2.21
N ILE A 89 -17.62 -11.88 1.44
CA ILE A 89 -16.27 -11.71 1.97
C ILE A 89 -16.06 -10.25 2.33
N SER A 90 -15.92 -9.96 3.62
CA SER A 90 -15.63 -8.60 4.08
C SER A 90 -14.12 -8.35 4.21
N PRO A 91 -13.61 -7.15 3.88
CA PRO A 91 -12.21 -6.79 4.12
C PRO A 91 -11.75 -7.00 5.56
N SER A 92 -12.63 -6.76 6.54
CA SER A 92 -12.31 -6.94 7.96
C SER A 92 -12.16 -8.41 8.35
N GLN A 93 -12.91 -9.32 7.73
CA GLN A 93 -12.75 -10.76 7.92
C GLN A 93 -11.38 -11.23 7.42
N VAL A 94 -11.01 -10.83 6.19
CA VAL A 94 -9.70 -11.15 5.61
C VAL A 94 -8.59 -10.57 6.47
N GLN A 95 -8.70 -9.29 6.88
CA GLN A 95 -7.71 -8.64 7.74
C GLN A 95 -7.50 -9.40 9.06
N LYS A 96 -8.59 -9.78 9.74
CA LYS A 96 -8.51 -10.54 11.00
C LYS A 96 -7.82 -11.89 10.81
N PHE A 97 -8.13 -12.58 9.71
CA PHE A 97 -7.49 -13.87 9.39
C PHE A 97 -6.01 -13.71 9.10
N PHE A 98 -5.62 -12.69 8.35
CA PHE A 98 -4.22 -12.40 8.05
C PHE A 98 -3.47 -12.05 9.35
N GLN A 99 -4.05 -11.20 10.18
CA GLN A 99 -3.44 -10.75 11.43
C GLN A 99 -3.26 -11.91 12.43
N SER A 100 -4.23 -12.82 12.55
CA SER A 100 -4.09 -14.00 13.40
C SER A 100 -3.04 -14.99 12.91
N ASN A 101 -2.63 -14.89 11.64
CA ASN A 101 -1.55 -15.66 11.03
C ASN A 101 -0.26 -14.85 10.87
N GLY A 102 -0.12 -13.72 11.56
CA GLY A 102 1.12 -12.93 11.60
C GLY A 102 1.31 -11.94 10.44
N VAL A 103 0.33 -11.80 9.53
CA VAL A 103 0.40 -10.87 8.40
C VAL A 103 -0.43 -9.62 8.67
N LEU A 104 0.20 -8.45 8.62
CA LEU A 104 -0.48 -7.18 8.79
C LEU A 104 -0.92 -6.60 7.45
N VAL A 105 -2.23 -6.34 7.31
CA VAL A 105 -2.83 -5.67 6.15
C VAL A 105 -3.79 -4.58 6.61
N MET A 106 -4.05 -3.62 5.73
CA MET A 106 -4.91 -2.48 6.03
C MET A 106 -6.22 -2.57 5.23
N VAL A 107 -7.36 -2.55 5.93
CA VAL A 107 -8.65 -2.28 5.29
C VAL A 107 -8.62 -0.85 4.76
N PHE A 108 -8.78 -0.69 3.45
CA PHE A 108 -8.75 0.61 2.79
C PHE A 108 -10.14 1.24 2.78
N ASP A 109 -11.16 0.44 2.46
CA ASP A 109 -12.57 0.82 2.49
C ASP A 109 -13.46 -0.42 2.66
N ALA A 110 -14.77 -0.26 2.44
CA ALA A 110 -15.76 -1.30 2.61
C ALA A 110 -15.58 -2.54 1.71
N THR A 111 -14.85 -2.41 0.59
CA THR A 111 -14.68 -3.50 -0.40
C THR A 111 -13.22 -3.83 -0.67
N ARG A 112 -12.26 -3.07 -0.14
CA ARG A 112 -10.84 -3.25 -0.49
C ARG A 112 -9.90 -3.31 0.70
N ILE A 113 -8.88 -4.14 0.55
CA ILE A 113 -7.69 -4.19 1.40
C ILE A 113 -6.51 -3.64 0.59
N ARG A 114 -5.72 -2.78 1.21
CA ARG A 114 -4.47 -2.27 0.65
C ARG A 114 -3.29 -2.97 1.31
N ILE A 115 -2.53 -3.71 0.50
CA ILE A 115 -1.27 -4.34 0.91
C ILE A 115 -0.15 -3.48 0.35
N VAL A 116 0.76 -3.03 1.22
CA VAL A 116 1.86 -2.13 0.86
C VAL A 116 3.18 -2.83 1.11
N LEU A 117 3.98 -2.95 0.06
CA LEU A 117 5.32 -3.52 0.09
C LEU A 117 6.32 -2.39 0.25
N ASN A 118 7.42 -2.68 0.92
CA ASN A 118 8.48 -1.74 1.20
C ASN A 118 9.80 -2.48 1.35
N TRP A 119 10.88 -1.72 1.51
CA TRP A 119 12.24 -2.21 1.69
C TRP A 119 12.41 -3.37 2.69
N GLY A 120 11.63 -3.40 3.78
CA GLY A 120 11.69 -4.44 4.81
C GLY A 120 11.05 -5.77 4.41
N VAL A 121 10.22 -5.78 3.37
CA VAL A 121 9.52 -6.96 2.87
C VAL A 121 10.40 -7.70 1.88
N LYS A 122 10.80 -8.92 2.26
CA LYS A 122 11.59 -9.81 1.42
C LYS A 122 10.69 -10.62 0.50
N GLU A 123 11.31 -11.20 -0.53
CA GLU A 123 10.59 -12.07 -1.45
C GLU A 123 10.00 -13.31 -0.75
N SER A 124 10.71 -13.88 0.23
CA SER A 124 10.23 -14.98 1.06
C SER A 124 8.93 -14.65 1.80
N ASP A 125 8.77 -13.39 2.19
CA ASP A 125 7.60 -12.93 2.93
C ASP A 125 6.37 -12.92 2.01
N ILE A 126 6.58 -12.72 0.69
CA ILE A 126 5.50 -12.82 -0.30
C ILE A 126 4.98 -14.26 -0.36
N ASP A 127 5.88 -15.25 -0.33
CA ASP A 127 5.49 -16.66 -0.35
C ASP A 127 4.72 -17.04 0.94
N GLU A 128 5.11 -16.50 2.09
CA GLU A 128 4.37 -16.65 3.35
C GLU A 128 2.97 -16.04 3.28
N VAL A 129 2.84 -14.82 2.73
CA VAL A 129 1.56 -14.15 2.54
C VAL A 129 0.66 -14.96 1.60
N LEU A 130 1.19 -15.52 0.51
CA LEU A 130 0.44 -16.37 -0.42
C LEU A 130 -0.01 -17.67 0.25
N ASN A 131 0.80 -18.28 1.12
CA ASN A 131 0.41 -19.44 1.91
C ASN A 131 -0.73 -19.12 2.90
N VAL A 132 -0.68 -17.95 3.54
CA VAL A 132 -1.76 -17.46 4.41
C VAL A 132 -3.04 -17.23 3.60
N TYR A 133 -2.92 -16.63 2.42
CA TYR A 133 -4.05 -16.42 1.51
C TYR A 133 -4.68 -17.75 1.06
N SER A 134 -3.87 -18.74 0.69
CA SER A 134 -4.38 -20.09 0.34
C SER A 134 -5.17 -20.70 1.48
N ARG A 135 -4.66 -20.64 2.71
CA ARG A 135 -5.38 -21.13 3.90
C ARG A 135 -6.69 -20.37 4.16
N PHE A 136 -6.72 -19.07 3.87
CA PHE A 136 -7.95 -18.28 3.95
C PHE A 136 -8.99 -18.78 2.95
N ILE A 137 -8.59 -18.99 1.69
CA ILE A 137 -9.48 -19.55 0.66
C ILE A 137 -10.01 -20.92 1.07
N ASP A 138 -9.17 -21.83 1.56
CA ASP A 138 -9.60 -23.15 2.06
C ASP A 138 -10.60 -23.05 3.22
N SER A 139 -10.45 -22.04 4.09
CA SER A 139 -11.37 -21.82 5.21
C SER A 139 -12.76 -21.36 4.77
N ILE A 140 -12.88 -20.76 3.58
CA ILE A 140 -14.17 -20.36 3.01
C ILE A 140 -14.92 -21.59 2.47
N PHE A 141 -14.23 -22.59 1.93
CA PHE A 141 -14.85 -23.82 1.41
C PHE A 141 -15.30 -24.81 2.48
N LYS A 142 -14.70 -24.75 3.68
CA LYS A 142 -15.03 -25.67 4.79
C LYS A 142 -16.25 -25.24 5.60
N ASN A 143 -16.77 -24.04 5.37
CA ASN A 143 -18.00 -23.52 5.95
C ASN A 143 -19.12 -23.55 4.91
#